data_AF-G7YH50-F1
#
_entry.id   AF-G7YH50-F1
#
_cell.length_a   1.000
_cell.length_b   1.000
_cell.length_c   1.000
_cell.angle_alpha   90.00
_cell.angle_beta   90.00
_cell.angle_gamma   90.00
#
_symmetry.space_group_name_H-M   'P 1'
#
loop_
_entity.id
_entity.type
_entity.pdbx_description
1 polymer ?
#
loop_
_entity_poly.entity_id
_entity_poly.type
_entity_poly.pdbx_seq_one_letter_code
_entity_poly.pdbx_strand_id
1 'polypeptide(L)'
;MEEKVIARLRRTKRRITGWRYPDKNSYTAKCGSGNNWAYGFFVHAHNIVEKLEAPVQRQLERCDQLDGLLITMSLAGGTGSGVGTKLLLHLPDLLPKTPTLVQLVWPYCRGEVSVQAYNTILTLGHLLSSHTASDLDGFLMQHNDVLHDICSSRLLASNPNCEIGIDQLNSLAAHQLAGILQPFRSSGSTSSTGCHRRLSSMLLHLCGHPDYRLLRPRCLPYYGPECRAFATETWAQLVRHGRQMLLTGSASEDRLDWSTQSSGVDAANRFRRNRLPLLGCFAVLRGQDAHEHVQQPASFAHELTRDLLVSTSVCCPPTNASFIHGHDRPFLGYPRSLFVVSNGGGSRLGEDILRGGTPDFASTGDPAASLNYAISRAWGMFASKAYLHQYERYGMTSELLMDCFANVEQAAHCYSSLPWT
;
A
#
# COMPACT_ATOMS: atom_id res chain seq x y z
N MET A 1 1.49 -20.49 8.39
CA MET A 1 0.93 -21.83 8.09
C MET A 1 1.91 -22.76 7.37
N GLU A 2 3.01 -22.26 6.82
CA GLU A 2 4.07 -23.11 6.24
C GLU A 2 5.40 -22.86 6.94
N GLU A 3 6.03 -23.93 7.43
CA GLU A 3 7.28 -23.84 8.18
C GLU A 3 8.47 -23.40 7.31
N LYS A 4 8.46 -23.77 6.02
CA LYS A 4 9.57 -23.51 5.09
C LYS A 4 9.95 -22.03 4.99
N VAL A 5 8.95 -21.14 4.97
CA VAL A 5 9.17 -19.69 4.85
C VAL A 5 9.88 -19.13 6.09
N ILE A 6 9.38 -19.46 7.28
CA ILE A 6 9.97 -19.00 8.55
C ILE A 6 11.35 -19.64 8.77
N ALA A 7 11.52 -20.91 8.40
CA ALA A 7 12.82 -21.59 8.44
C ALA A 7 13.84 -20.91 7.51
N ARG A 8 13.45 -20.53 6.29
CA ARG A 8 14.30 -19.76 5.35
C ARG A 8 14.70 -18.42 5.98
N LEU A 9 13.74 -17.66 6.54
CA LEU A 9 14.02 -16.37 7.18
C LEU A 9 15.03 -16.48 8.34
N ARG A 10 14.92 -17.52 9.17
CA ARG A 10 15.87 -17.81 10.27
C ARG A 10 17.27 -18.15 9.75
N ARG A 11 17.38 -18.81 8.60
CA ARG A 11 18.68 -19.17 7.98
C ARG A 11 19.35 -17.98 7.29
N THR A 12 18.61 -17.21 6.50
CA THR A 12 19.16 -16.13 5.65
C THR A 12 19.78 -14.99 6.48
N LYS A 13 19.15 -14.58 7.58
CA LYS A 13 19.61 -13.41 8.37
C LYS A 13 20.87 -13.64 9.22
N ARG A 14 21.32 -14.89 9.40
CA ARG A 14 22.60 -15.20 10.07
C ARG A 14 23.81 -14.63 9.32
N ARG A 15 23.71 -14.38 8.01
CA ARG A 15 24.86 -13.99 7.17
C ARG A 15 25.08 -12.47 7.00
N ILE A 16 24.09 -11.61 7.26
CA ILE A 16 24.13 -10.21 6.77
C ILE A 16 24.30 -9.16 7.88
N THR A 17 23.56 -9.25 8.99
CA THR A 17 23.53 -8.15 9.99
C THR A 17 23.61 -8.59 11.46
N GLY A 18 23.69 -9.89 11.75
CA GLY A 18 23.63 -10.43 13.12
C GLY A 18 22.26 -10.27 13.83
N TRP A 19 21.34 -9.49 13.25
CA TRP A 19 20.00 -9.25 13.79
C TRP A 19 19.07 -10.45 13.55
N ARG A 20 18.28 -10.82 14.56
CA ARG A 20 17.32 -11.94 14.49
C ARG A 20 15.98 -11.59 15.14
N TYR A 21 14.90 -12.17 14.60
CA TYR A 21 13.64 -12.25 15.33
C TYR A 21 13.81 -13.18 16.55
N PRO A 22 13.24 -12.85 17.72
CA PRO A 22 13.19 -13.78 18.84
C PRO A 22 12.44 -15.06 18.46
N ASP A 23 12.99 -16.23 18.83
CA ASP A 23 12.39 -17.53 18.46
C ASP A 23 10.95 -17.71 19.00
N LYS A 24 10.64 -17.01 20.10
CA LYS A 24 9.33 -17.01 20.76
C LYS A 24 8.25 -16.19 20.02
N ASN A 25 8.64 -15.39 19.01
CA ASN A 25 7.75 -14.47 18.29
C ASN A 25 7.44 -14.97 16.87
N SER A 26 7.34 -16.29 16.70
CA SER A 26 6.97 -16.89 15.42
C SER A 26 6.05 -18.06 15.64
N TYR A 27 5.04 -18.16 14.78
CA TYR A 27 4.10 -19.27 14.75
C TYR A 27 4.17 -19.97 13.40
N THR A 28 4.32 -21.29 13.41
CA THR A 28 4.32 -22.15 12.23
C THR A 28 3.34 -23.28 12.43
N ALA A 29 2.67 -23.68 11.36
CA ALA A 29 1.85 -24.88 11.32
C ALA A 29 2.40 -25.82 10.22
N LYS A 30 2.02 -27.09 10.28
CA LYS A 30 2.46 -28.11 9.31
C LYS A 30 1.63 -28.12 8.03
N CYS A 31 0.43 -27.55 8.06
CA CYS A 31 -0.49 -27.53 6.92
C CYS A 31 -0.75 -26.09 6.46
N GLY A 32 -0.46 -25.81 5.19
CA GLY A 32 -0.81 -24.55 4.54
C GLY A 32 -2.31 -24.42 4.27
N SER A 33 -2.77 -23.22 3.88
CA SER A 33 -4.16 -23.01 3.44
C SER A 33 -4.38 -23.40 1.96
N GLY A 34 -3.37 -23.90 1.26
CA GLY A 34 -3.50 -24.43 -0.11
C GLY A 34 -4.12 -23.46 -1.11
N ASN A 35 -3.75 -22.17 -1.06
CA ASN A 35 -4.34 -21.10 -1.87
C ASN A 35 -5.86 -20.91 -1.73
N ASN A 36 -6.49 -21.45 -0.69
CA ASN A 36 -7.93 -21.32 -0.45
C ASN A 36 -8.21 -20.38 0.73
N TRP A 37 -8.87 -19.25 0.46
CA TRP A 37 -9.24 -18.27 1.49
C TRP A 37 -10.19 -18.87 2.53
N ALA A 38 -11.23 -19.61 2.12
CA ALA A 38 -12.21 -20.19 3.04
C ALA A 38 -11.56 -21.19 4.01
N TYR A 39 -10.63 -22.01 3.53
CA TYR A 39 -9.89 -22.91 4.40
C TYR A 39 -9.01 -22.15 5.40
N GLY A 40 -8.36 -21.07 4.96
CA GLY A 40 -7.62 -20.17 5.83
C GLY A 40 -8.50 -19.52 6.90
N PHE A 41 -9.62 -18.94 6.49
CA PHE A 41 -10.49 -18.13 7.34
C PHE A 41 -11.35 -18.97 8.29
N PHE A 42 -12.04 -20.01 7.80
CA PHE A 42 -12.98 -20.80 8.60
C PHE A 42 -12.33 -21.94 9.37
N VAL A 43 -11.23 -22.52 8.89
CA VAL A 43 -10.63 -23.69 9.55
C VAL A 43 -9.36 -23.32 10.28
N HIS A 44 -8.38 -22.76 9.58
CA HIS A 44 -7.07 -22.54 10.16
C HIS A 44 -7.04 -21.38 11.15
N ALA A 45 -7.75 -20.29 10.87
CA ALA A 45 -7.65 -19.08 11.67
C ALA A 45 -8.11 -19.25 13.13
N HIS A 46 -9.16 -20.03 13.41
CA HIS A 46 -9.66 -20.25 14.78
C HIS A 46 -8.54 -20.72 15.73
N ASN A 47 -7.79 -21.74 15.33
CA ASN A 47 -6.67 -22.26 16.12
C ASN A 47 -5.46 -21.31 16.20
N ILE A 48 -5.37 -20.34 15.29
CA ILE A 48 -4.23 -19.42 15.19
C ILE A 48 -4.47 -18.18 16.03
N VAL A 49 -5.68 -17.63 15.99
CA VAL A 49 -6.10 -16.46 16.76
C VAL A 49 -5.75 -16.69 18.23
N GLU A 50 -6.28 -17.75 18.85
CA GLU A 50 -6.02 -18.11 20.26
C GLU A 50 -4.51 -18.23 20.59
N LYS A 51 -3.71 -18.75 19.65
CA LYS A 51 -2.27 -18.96 19.86
C LYS A 51 -1.44 -17.69 19.64
N LEU A 52 -1.97 -16.68 18.95
CA LEU A 52 -1.26 -15.44 18.65
C LEU A 52 -1.54 -14.34 19.67
N GLU A 53 -2.63 -14.40 20.43
CA GLU A 53 -2.97 -13.41 21.47
C GLU A 53 -1.83 -13.23 22.48
N ALA A 54 -1.40 -14.31 23.15
CA ALA A 54 -0.37 -14.24 24.18
C ALA A 54 1.01 -13.76 23.66
N PRO A 55 1.52 -14.19 22.48
CA PRO A 55 2.69 -13.58 21.87
C PRO A 55 2.56 -12.08 21.56
N VAL A 56 1.40 -11.65 21.03
CA VAL A 56 1.15 -10.25 20.68
C VAL A 56 1.08 -9.40 21.95
N GLN A 57 0.31 -9.82 22.95
CA GLN A 57 0.22 -9.16 24.26
C GLN A 57 1.60 -8.99 24.92
N ARG A 58 2.44 -10.03 24.90
CA ARG A 58 3.83 -9.94 25.41
C ARG A 58 4.70 -8.95 24.65
N GLN A 59 4.44 -8.65 23.37
CA GLN A 59 5.17 -7.60 22.66
C GLN A 59 4.64 -6.22 23.01
N LEU A 60 3.34 -6.09 23.22
CA LEU A 60 2.71 -4.83 23.59
C LEU A 60 3.12 -4.39 24.99
N GLU A 61 3.16 -5.31 25.95
CA GLU A 61 3.66 -5.06 27.32
C GLU A 61 5.12 -4.60 27.37
N ARG A 62 5.89 -4.84 26.30
CA ARG A 62 7.27 -4.37 26.18
C ARG A 62 7.39 -2.96 25.57
N CYS A 63 6.32 -2.44 25.00
CA CYS A 63 6.29 -1.11 24.43
C CYS A 63 5.91 -0.09 25.52
N ASP A 64 6.77 0.91 25.75
CA ASP A 64 6.41 2.04 26.63
C ASP A 64 5.23 2.83 26.05
N GLN A 65 5.17 2.94 24.72
CA GLN A 65 4.08 3.56 23.99
C GLN A 65 3.91 2.91 22.61
N LEU A 66 2.66 2.59 22.26
CA LEU A 66 2.28 2.08 20.95
C LEU A 66 1.86 3.24 20.03
N ASP A 67 2.56 3.41 18.89
CA ASP A 67 2.15 4.33 17.82
C ASP A 67 1.03 3.70 16.97
N GLY A 68 1.25 2.44 16.58
CA GLY A 68 0.26 1.62 15.89
C GLY A 68 0.88 0.36 15.30
N LEU A 69 0.11 -0.34 14.48
CA LEU A 69 0.43 -1.65 13.94
C LEU A 69 0.64 -1.57 12.43
N LEU A 70 1.70 -2.21 11.94
CA LEU A 70 1.92 -2.47 10.53
C LEU A 70 1.74 -3.96 10.28
N ILE A 71 0.74 -4.33 9.49
CA ILE A 71 0.43 -5.72 9.15
C ILE A 71 0.63 -5.91 7.66
N THR A 72 1.46 -6.87 7.27
CA THR A 72 1.74 -7.18 5.85
C THR A 72 1.08 -8.50 5.47
N MET A 73 0.26 -8.48 4.42
CA MET A 73 -0.37 -9.69 3.89
C MET A 73 -0.54 -9.65 2.37
N SER A 74 -0.63 -10.82 1.76
CA SER A 74 -0.93 -10.98 0.33
C SER A 74 -2.41 -11.28 0.12
N LEU A 75 -2.99 -10.71 -0.93
CA LEU A 75 -4.37 -10.96 -1.34
C LEU A 75 -4.52 -12.28 -2.14
N ALA A 76 -3.42 -12.80 -2.68
CA ALA A 76 -3.45 -13.92 -3.63
C ALA A 76 -3.59 -15.30 -2.99
N GLY A 77 -2.88 -15.55 -1.89
CA GLY A 77 -2.75 -16.88 -1.28
C GLY A 77 -3.65 -17.06 -0.06
N GLY A 78 -4.11 -18.28 0.23
CA GLY A 78 -5.14 -18.55 1.25
C GLY A 78 -4.72 -18.32 2.71
N THR A 79 -3.43 -18.34 3.02
CA THR A 79 -2.95 -18.02 4.38
C THR A 79 -2.86 -16.52 4.59
N GLY A 80 -2.19 -15.80 3.68
CA GLY A 80 -2.07 -14.34 3.77
C GLY A 80 -3.44 -13.67 3.76
N SER A 81 -4.29 -14.07 2.81
CA SER A 81 -5.64 -13.55 2.63
C SER A 81 -6.59 -14.06 3.73
N GLY A 82 -6.93 -15.35 3.76
CA GLY A 82 -7.92 -15.91 4.68
C GLY A 82 -7.57 -15.79 6.17
N VAL A 83 -6.40 -16.29 6.59
CA VAL A 83 -5.99 -16.18 8.01
C VAL A 83 -5.73 -14.72 8.38
N GLY A 84 -5.10 -13.94 7.48
CA GLY A 84 -4.84 -12.52 7.70
C GLY A 84 -6.12 -11.71 7.91
N THR A 85 -7.16 -11.92 7.09
CA THR A 85 -8.46 -11.27 7.28
C THR A 85 -9.04 -11.59 8.65
N LYS A 86 -9.10 -12.87 9.06
CA LYS A 86 -9.65 -13.22 10.38
C LYS A 86 -8.86 -12.61 11.53
N LEU A 87 -7.53 -12.58 11.44
CA LEU A 87 -6.68 -11.94 12.45
C LEU A 87 -6.91 -10.42 12.52
N LEU A 88 -7.08 -9.76 11.38
CA LEU A 88 -7.39 -8.32 11.33
C LEU A 88 -8.75 -8.02 11.94
N LEU A 89 -9.76 -8.85 11.71
CA LEU A 89 -11.09 -8.68 12.31
C LEU A 89 -11.11 -8.95 13.82
N HIS A 90 -10.18 -9.78 14.33
CA HIS A 90 -10.04 -10.05 15.76
C HIS A 90 -9.15 -9.02 16.49
N LEU A 91 -8.37 -8.25 15.74
CA LEU A 91 -7.41 -7.31 16.31
C LEU A 91 -8.05 -6.22 17.20
N PRO A 92 -9.22 -5.65 16.88
CA PRO A 92 -9.88 -4.66 17.73
C PRO A 92 -10.30 -5.21 19.10
N ASP A 93 -10.62 -6.51 19.19
CA ASP A 93 -10.95 -7.17 20.46
C ASP A 93 -9.71 -7.27 21.36
N LEU A 94 -8.53 -7.45 20.77
CA LEU A 94 -7.25 -7.51 21.48
C LEU A 94 -6.69 -6.11 21.79
N LEU A 95 -6.87 -5.16 20.88
CA LEU A 95 -6.20 -3.86 20.84
C LEU A 95 -7.15 -2.76 20.36
N PRO A 96 -8.15 -2.39 21.19
CA PRO A 96 -9.15 -1.42 20.79
C PRO A 96 -8.50 -0.06 20.47
N LYS A 97 -8.96 0.59 19.39
CA LYS A 97 -8.55 1.94 18.96
C LYS A 97 -7.06 2.08 18.64
N THR A 98 -6.40 0.99 18.26
CA THR A 98 -4.98 1.04 17.86
C THR A 98 -4.86 1.35 16.36
N PRO A 99 -4.15 2.43 15.98
CA PRO A 99 -3.95 2.76 14.57
C PRO A 99 -3.32 1.60 13.81
N THR A 100 -3.98 1.10 12.77
CA THR A 100 -3.57 -0.09 12.03
C THR A 100 -3.43 0.21 10.54
N LEU A 101 -2.20 0.09 10.05
CA LEU A 101 -1.87 0.14 8.62
C LEU A 101 -1.69 -1.27 8.09
N VAL A 102 -2.50 -1.67 7.13
CA VAL A 102 -2.39 -2.97 6.47
C VAL A 102 -1.75 -2.80 5.10
N GLN A 103 -0.53 -3.31 4.93
CA GLN A 103 0.11 -3.44 3.63
C GLN A 103 -0.50 -4.63 2.88
N LEU A 104 -1.19 -4.33 1.79
CA LEU A 104 -1.81 -5.31 0.90
C LEU A 104 -0.94 -5.50 -0.34
N VAL A 105 -0.36 -6.71 -0.47
CA VAL A 105 0.35 -7.13 -1.68
C VAL A 105 -0.66 -7.69 -2.67
N TRP A 106 -0.90 -6.92 -3.73
CA TRP A 106 -1.83 -7.26 -4.80
C TRP A 106 -1.21 -8.30 -5.74
N PRO A 107 -2.01 -9.28 -6.20
CA PRO A 107 -1.55 -10.32 -7.12
C PRO A 107 -1.15 -9.73 -8.47
N TYR A 108 -0.34 -10.48 -9.23
CA TYR A 108 -0.14 -10.18 -10.65
C TYR A 108 -1.45 -10.31 -11.44
N CYS A 109 -1.69 -9.36 -12.35
CA CYS A 109 -2.83 -9.39 -13.25
C CYS A 109 -2.82 -10.62 -14.17
N ARG A 110 -1.62 -11.06 -14.58
CA ARG A 110 -1.43 -12.25 -15.43
C ARG A 110 -1.73 -13.58 -14.71
N GLY A 111 -1.85 -13.56 -13.38
CA GLY A 111 -2.20 -14.70 -12.56
C GLY A 111 -1.00 -15.56 -12.15
N GLU A 112 -0.80 -15.73 -10.84
CA GLU A 112 0.12 -16.73 -10.27
C GLU A 112 -0.64 -17.91 -9.68
N VAL A 113 -1.86 -17.64 -9.19
CA VAL A 113 -2.72 -18.61 -8.53
C VAL A 113 -4.09 -18.56 -9.20
N SER A 114 -4.59 -19.73 -9.64
CA SER A 114 -5.85 -19.84 -10.39
C SER A 114 -7.06 -19.25 -9.65
N VAL A 115 -7.05 -19.28 -8.32
CA VAL A 115 -8.14 -18.83 -7.46
C VAL A 115 -7.90 -17.46 -6.78
N GLN A 116 -6.85 -16.74 -7.19
CA GLN A 116 -6.46 -15.47 -6.54
C GLN A 116 -7.56 -14.39 -6.59
N ALA A 117 -8.42 -14.40 -7.61
CA ALA A 117 -9.48 -13.40 -7.73
C ALA A 117 -10.53 -13.53 -6.61
N TYR A 118 -10.95 -14.77 -6.29
CA TYR A 118 -11.82 -15.00 -5.14
C TYR A 118 -11.14 -14.66 -3.82
N ASN A 119 -9.88 -15.06 -3.63
CA ASN A 119 -9.14 -14.72 -2.41
C ASN A 119 -9.05 -13.19 -2.22
N THR A 120 -8.85 -12.46 -3.31
CA THR A 120 -8.80 -11.00 -3.32
C THR A 120 -10.16 -10.39 -2.96
N ILE A 121 -11.25 -10.80 -3.61
CA ILE A 121 -12.60 -10.26 -3.33
C ILE A 121 -13.07 -10.61 -1.93
N LEU A 122 -12.88 -11.85 -1.46
CA LEU A 122 -13.26 -12.23 -0.09
C LEU A 122 -12.48 -11.42 0.94
N THR A 123 -11.20 -11.16 0.70
CA THR A 123 -10.38 -10.34 1.60
C THR A 123 -10.84 -8.89 1.60
N LEU A 124 -10.93 -8.26 0.42
CA LEU A 124 -11.31 -6.86 0.30
C LEU A 124 -12.76 -6.63 0.76
N GLY A 125 -13.67 -7.56 0.50
CA GLY A 125 -15.07 -7.48 0.91
C GLY A 125 -15.25 -7.45 2.43
N HIS A 126 -14.36 -8.08 3.19
CA HIS A 126 -14.31 -7.93 4.64
C HIS A 126 -13.55 -6.67 5.07
N LEU A 127 -12.37 -6.41 4.49
CA LEU A 127 -11.52 -5.29 4.92
C LEU A 127 -12.08 -3.90 4.60
N LEU A 128 -12.85 -3.77 3.51
CA LEU A 128 -13.44 -2.49 3.08
C LEU A 128 -14.87 -2.30 3.57
N SER A 129 -15.49 -3.34 4.14
CA SER A 129 -16.84 -3.24 4.68
C SER A 129 -16.86 -2.36 5.93
N SER A 130 -17.83 -1.44 5.98
CA SER A 130 -18.10 -0.59 7.13
C SER A 130 -18.54 -1.38 8.36
N HIS A 131 -19.14 -2.56 8.18
CA HIS A 131 -19.67 -3.38 9.26
C HIS A 131 -18.63 -4.25 9.94
N THR A 132 -17.65 -4.77 9.18
CA THR A 132 -16.70 -5.75 9.71
C THR A 132 -15.33 -5.15 10.03
N ALA A 133 -14.92 -4.08 9.34
CA ALA A 133 -13.59 -3.51 9.46
C ALA A 133 -13.63 -2.01 9.82
N SER A 134 -14.59 -1.57 10.65
CA SER A 134 -14.70 -0.16 11.08
C SER A 134 -13.45 0.35 11.82
N ASP A 135 -12.73 -0.55 12.49
CA ASP A 135 -11.58 -0.22 13.34
C ASP A 135 -10.23 -0.30 12.62
N LEU A 136 -10.21 -0.60 11.31
CA LEU A 136 -8.99 -0.58 10.50
C LEU A 136 -8.82 0.78 9.82
N ASP A 137 -7.67 1.43 9.99
CA ASP A 137 -7.52 2.83 9.54
C ASP A 137 -7.08 2.97 8.09
N GLY A 138 -6.17 2.12 7.60
CA GLY A 138 -5.58 2.33 6.27
C GLY A 138 -5.04 1.08 5.60
N PHE A 139 -5.19 1.03 4.27
CA PHE A 139 -4.74 -0.06 3.42
C PHE A 139 -3.73 0.44 2.40
N LEU A 140 -2.46 0.09 2.58
CA LEU A 140 -1.40 0.45 1.65
C LEU A 140 -1.35 -0.55 0.50
N MET A 141 -1.71 -0.12 -0.71
CA MET A 141 -1.74 -0.95 -1.91
C MET A 141 -0.34 -1.04 -2.54
N GLN A 142 0.22 -2.23 -2.64
CA GLN A 142 1.44 -2.50 -3.42
C GLN A 142 1.17 -3.60 -4.44
N HIS A 143 1.33 -3.26 -5.72
CA HIS A 143 1.05 -4.16 -6.83
C HIS A 143 2.31 -4.88 -7.28
N ASN A 144 2.24 -6.20 -7.38
CA ASN A 144 3.36 -7.00 -7.87
C ASN A 144 3.75 -6.64 -9.30
N ASP A 145 2.79 -6.37 -10.21
CA ASP A 145 3.08 -5.90 -11.57
C ASP A 145 3.90 -4.60 -11.55
N VAL A 146 3.49 -3.63 -10.73
CA VAL A 146 4.19 -2.34 -10.59
C VAL A 146 5.59 -2.51 -10.02
N LEU A 147 5.74 -3.27 -8.93
CA LEU A 147 7.05 -3.52 -8.32
C LEU A 147 7.98 -4.24 -9.31
N HIS A 148 7.44 -5.20 -10.06
CA HIS A 148 8.17 -5.95 -11.07
C HIS A 148 8.61 -5.05 -12.21
N ASP A 149 7.73 -4.20 -12.71
CA ASP A 149 8.05 -3.23 -13.76
C ASP A 149 9.19 -2.30 -13.34
N ILE A 150 9.15 -1.75 -12.13
CA ILE A 150 10.21 -0.89 -11.59
C ILE A 150 11.53 -1.66 -11.43
N CYS A 151 11.47 -2.88 -10.89
CA CYS A 151 12.67 -3.70 -10.78
C CYS A 151 13.22 -4.06 -12.16
N SER A 152 12.36 -4.32 -13.16
CA SER A 152 12.77 -4.66 -14.52
C SER A 152 13.45 -3.50 -15.22
N SER A 153 12.89 -2.30 -15.17
CA SER A 153 13.47 -1.12 -15.83
C SER A 153 14.86 -0.80 -15.27
N ARG A 154 15.06 -1.01 -13.96
CA ARG A 154 16.33 -0.74 -13.28
C ARG A 154 17.35 -1.86 -13.41
N LEU A 155 16.95 -3.13 -13.30
CA LEU A 155 17.87 -4.26 -13.34
C LEU A 155 18.27 -4.64 -14.76
N LEU A 156 17.37 -4.53 -15.74
CA LEU A 156 17.70 -4.76 -17.15
C LEU A 156 18.67 -3.70 -17.68
N ALA A 157 18.62 -2.48 -17.14
CA ALA A 157 19.61 -1.44 -17.45
C ALA A 157 21.02 -1.82 -16.97
N SER A 158 21.15 -2.59 -15.89
CA SER A 158 22.43 -3.05 -15.36
C SER A 158 22.88 -4.41 -15.93
N ASN A 159 21.96 -5.36 -16.14
CA ASN A 159 22.24 -6.67 -16.73
C ASN A 159 21.02 -7.20 -17.51
N PRO A 160 21.08 -7.28 -18.85
CA PRO A 160 19.97 -7.70 -19.71
C PRO A 160 19.46 -9.12 -19.48
N ASN A 161 20.28 -10.01 -18.90
CA ASN A 161 19.94 -11.43 -18.67
C ASN A 161 19.50 -11.72 -17.23
N CYS A 162 19.28 -10.69 -16.41
CA CYS A 162 18.92 -10.86 -15.01
C CYS A 162 17.44 -11.24 -14.85
N GLU A 163 17.18 -12.41 -14.24
CA GLU A 163 15.83 -12.77 -13.81
C GLU A 163 15.43 -11.99 -12.54
N ILE A 164 14.23 -11.42 -12.57
CA ILE A 164 13.70 -10.63 -11.45
C ILE A 164 13.08 -11.59 -10.45
N GLY A 165 13.76 -11.77 -9.32
CA GLY A 165 13.27 -12.58 -8.21
C GLY A 165 12.37 -11.80 -7.26
N ILE A 166 11.65 -12.54 -6.42
CA ILE A 166 10.82 -11.98 -5.34
C ILE A 166 11.65 -11.20 -4.30
N ASP A 167 12.94 -11.51 -4.16
CA ASP A 167 13.83 -10.83 -3.22
C ASP A 167 14.04 -9.36 -3.62
N GLN A 168 14.13 -9.06 -4.93
CA GLN A 168 14.22 -7.70 -5.45
C GLN A 168 12.91 -6.93 -5.26
N LEU A 169 11.76 -7.56 -5.54
CA LEU A 169 10.44 -6.95 -5.32
C LEU A 169 10.24 -6.59 -3.84
N ASN A 170 10.57 -7.52 -2.94
CA ASN A 170 10.50 -7.30 -1.49
C ASN A 170 11.46 -6.21 -1.02
N SER A 171 12.64 -6.09 -1.63
CA SER A 171 13.59 -5.02 -1.34
C SER A 171 13.03 -3.65 -1.71
N LEU A 172 12.37 -3.51 -2.87
CA LEU A 172 11.69 -2.27 -3.26
C LEU A 172 10.49 -1.96 -2.34
N ALA A 173 9.64 -2.96 -2.06
CA ALA A 173 8.49 -2.78 -1.17
C ALA A 173 8.92 -2.36 0.25
N ALA A 174 9.98 -2.99 0.78
CA ALA A 174 10.57 -2.61 2.06
C ALA A 174 11.25 -1.23 2.01
N HIS A 175 11.89 -0.87 0.90
CA HIS A 175 12.48 0.46 0.70
C HIS A 175 11.42 1.56 0.77
N GLN A 176 10.27 1.38 0.13
CA GLN A 176 9.14 2.31 0.21
C GLN A 176 8.65 2.46 1.65
N LEU A 177 8.36 1.35 2.34
CA LEU A 177 7.85 1.36 3.72
C LEU A 177 8.85 1.97 4.71
N ALA A 178 10.11 1.57 4.65
CA ALA A 178 11.15 2.09 5.53
C ALA A 178 11.46 3.56 5.22
N GLY A 179 11.32 3.98 3.96
CA GLY A 179 11.40 5.37 3.54
C GLY A 179 10.37 6.25 4.25
N ILE A 180 9.12 5.77 4.31
CA ILE A 180 8.00 6.46 4.95
C ILE A 180 8.10 6.40 6.48
N LEU A 181 8.26 5.20 7.05
CA LEU A 181 8.08 4.98 8.49
C LEU A 181 9.34 5.23 9.34
N GLN A 182 10.53 5.32 8.74
CA GLN A 182 11.78 5.57 9.47
C GLN A 182 12.36 6.96 9.20
N PRO A 183 13.12 7.54 10.14
CA PRO A 183 13.45 7.05 11.47
C PRO A 183 12.34 7.37 12.47
N PHE A 184 12.15 6.48 13.43
CA PHE A 184 11.24 6.70 14.55
C PHE A 184 11.82 7.65 15.62
N ARG A 185 13.15 7.80 15.67
CA ARG A 185 13.84 8.73 16.59
C ARG A 185 14.79 9.64 15.79
N SER A 186 14.62 10.94 15.91
CA SER A 186 15.69 11.90 15.61
C SER A 186 16.44 12.15 16.91
N SER A 187 17.50 11.40 17.15
CA SER A 187 18.42 11.69 18.26
C SER A 187 19.29 12.87 17.84
N GLY A 188 18.96 14.08 18.28
CA GLY A 188 19.90 15.21 18.23
C GLY A 188 19.36 16.59 17.89
N SER A 189 18.11 16.78 17.47
CA SER A 189 17.58 18.12 17.23
C SER A 189 16.79 18.61 18.44
N THR A 190 17.27 19.69 19.07
CA THR A 190 16.53 20.53 20.01
C THR A 190 15.33 21.24 19.38
N SER A 191 15.06 21.01 18.08
CA SER A 191 13.87 21.45 17.38
C SER A 191 12.78 20.37 17.35
N SER A 192 11.56 20.82 17.58
CA SER A 192 10.25 20.14 17.70
C SER A 192 9.79 19.25 16.52
N THR A 193 10.70 18.71 15.69
CA THR A 193 10.35 18.03 14.42
C THR A 193 10.48 16.50 14.45
N GLY A 194 10.73 15.89 15.60
CA GLY A 194 10.62 14.44 15.79
C GLY A 194 9.17 14.02 16.02
N CYS A 195 8.46 13.56 14.99
CA CYS A 195 7.13 12.95 15.20
C CYS A 195 7.30 11.56 15.83
N HIS A 196 7.06 11.46 17.14
CA HIS A 196 7.03 10.21 17.91
C HIS A 196 5.89 9.25 17.47
N ARG A 197 4.96 9.72 16.63
CA ARG A 197 3.78 8.96 16.20
C ARG A 197 3.56 9.04 14.69
N ARG A 198 4.49 8.47 13.94
CA ARG A 198 4.54 8.64 12.48
C ARG A 198 3.43 7.87 11.77
N LEU A 199 3.16 6.66 12.22
CA LEU A 199 2.13 5.82 11.61
C LEU A 199 0.75 6.39 11.91
N SER A 200 0.46 6.73 13.18
CA SER A 200 -0.84 7.29 13.54
C SER A 200 -1.08 8.65 12.88
N SER A 201 -0.04 9.50 12.79
CA SER A 201 -0.14 10.80 12.13
C SER A 201 -0.43 10.64 10.64
N MET A 202 0.30 9.76 9.94
CA MET A 202 0.04 9.50 8.52
C MET A 202 -1.39 9.01 8.29
N LEU A 203 -1.87 8.06 9.09
CA LEU A 203 -3.23 7.53 8.99
C LEU A 203 -4.29 8.61 9.25
N LEU A 204 -4.13 9.42 10.29
CA LEU A 204 -5.07 10.49 10.61
C LEU A 204 -5.21 11.51 9.46
N HIS A 205 -4.10 11.86 8.80
CA HIS A 205 -4.12 12.83 7.71
C HIS A 205 -4.64 12.24 6.40
N LEU A 206 -4.32 10.98 6.11
CA LEU A 206 -4.66 10.37 4.82
C LEU A 206 -6.00 9.65 4.82
N CYS A 207 -6.44 9.11 5.95
CA CYS A 207 -7.62 8.25 6.09
C CYS A 207 -8.70 8.90 6.97
N GLY A 208 -8.94 10.21 6.82
CA GLY A 208 -9.91 10.94 7.65
C GLY A 208 -11.36 10.47 7.49
N HIS A 209 -11.70 9.82 6.37
CA HIS A 209 -13.03 9.28 6.10
C HIS A 209 -12.99 7.74 5.99
N PRO A 210 -13.93 7.01 6.62
CA PRO A 210 -13.92 5.54 6.64
C PRO A 210 -14.06 4.91 5.24
N ASP A 211 -14.73 5.57 4.29
CA ASP A 211 -14.84 5.03 2.93
C ASP A 211 -13.59 5.25 2.07
N TYR A 212 -12.67 6.13 2.50
CA TYR A 212 -11.47 6.50 1.75
C TYR A 212 -10.21 6.13 2.52
N ARG A 213 -9.88 4.83 2.55
CA ARG A 213 -8.74 4.26 3.30
C ARG A 213 -7.65 3.62 2.44
N LEU A 214 -7.75 3.70 1.11
CA LEU A 214 -6.78 3.12 0.18
C LEU A 214 -5.61 4.09 -0.07
N LEU A 215 -4.42 3.67 0.35
CA LEU A 215 -3.19 4.45 0.29
C LEU A 215 -2.21 3.90 -0.75
N ARG A 216 -1.40 4.79 -1.33
CA ARG A 216 -0.39 4.42 -2.32
C ARG A 216 0.99 4.97 -2.00
N PRO A 217 2.02 4.12 -1.86
CA PRO A 217 3.39 4.56 -1.66
C PRO A 217 4.10 4.84 -2.99
N ARG A 218 4.97 5.84 -2.98
CA ARG A 218 5.88 6.24 -4.06
C ARG A 218 7.24 6.59 -3.48
N CYS A 219 8.30 6.36 -4.23
CA CYS A 219 9.67 6.68 -3.80
C CYS A 219 10.47 7.28 -4.97
N LEU A 220 11.25 8.31 -4.65
CA LEU A 220 12.06 9.07 -5.59
C LEU A 220 13.42 9.42 -4.95
N PRO A 221 14.54 9.24 -5.63
CA PRO A 221 14.73 8.32 -6.74
C PRO A 221 14.80 6.86 -6.24
N TYR A 222 14.74 5.90 -7.17
CA TYR A 222 15.05 4.50 -6.87
C TYR A 222 16.05 3.94 -7.87
N TYR A 223 17.27 3.69 -7.39
CA TYR A 223 18.42 3.25 -8.18
C TYR A 223 19.03 1.94 -7.67
N GLY A 224 19.64 1.20 -8.59
CA GLY A 224 20.58 0.13 -8.27
C GLY A 224 21.74 0.67 -7.43
N PRO A 225 22.37 -0.16 -6.58
CA PRO A 225 23.38 0.28 -5.60
C PRO A 225 24.57 1.02 -6.24
N GLU A 226 25.01 0.61 -7.43
CA GLU A 226 26.13 1.23 -8.15
C GLU A 226 25.79 2.64 -8.66
N CYS A 227 24.54 2.85 -9.10
CA CYS A 227 24.10 4.14 -9.64
C CYS A 227 23.87 5.20 -8.57
N ARG A 228 23.74 4.81 -7.29
CA ARG A 228 23.46 5.75 -6.17
C ARG A 228 24.57 6.78 -5.97
N ALA A 229 25.81 6.43 -6.29
CA ALA A 229 26.95 7.35 -6.18
C ALA A 229 26.87 8.51 -7.18
N PHE A 230 26.10 8.36 -8.27
CA PHE A 230 25.93 9.35 -9.32
C PHE A 230 24.60 10.11 -9.21
N ALA A 231 23.88 9.95 -8.10
CA ALA A 231 22.62 10.63 -7.83
C ALA A 231 22.88 12.15 -7.67
N THR A 232 22.36 12.96 -8.60
CA THR A 232 22.54 14.42 -8.63
C THR A 232 21.24 15.19 -8.46
N GLU A 233 20.21 14.55 -7.91
CA GLU A 233 18.87 15.14 -7.86
C GLU A 233 18.82 16.29 -6.85
N THR A 234 18.19 17.37 -7.28
CA THR A 234 17.87 18.54 -6.46
C THR A 234 16.47 18.40 -5.88
N TRP A 235 16.18 19.08 -4.77
CA TRP A 235 14.82 19.09 -4.19
C TRP A 235 13.77 19.59 -5.17
N ALA A 236 14.08 20.61 -5.99
CA ALA A 236 13.17 21.11 -7.03
C ALA A 236 12.84 20.03 -8.08
N GLN A 237 13.81 19.21 -8.49
CA GLN A 237 13.57 18.09 -9.40
C GLN A 237 12.70 17.01 -8.73
N LEU A 238 13.00 16.66 -7.47
CA LEU A 238 12.24 15.66 -6.73
C LEU A 238 10.78 16.07 -6.52
N VAL A 239 10.51 17.34 -6.19
CA VAL A 239 9.15 17.86 -6.07
C VAL A 239 8.42 17.81 -7.39
N ARG A 240 9.05 18.26 -8.48
CA ARG A 240 8.47 18.23 -9.82
C ARG A 240 8.13 16.81 -10.26
N HIS A 241 9.03 15.86 -10.04
CA HIS A 241 8.82 14.44 -10.34
C HIS A 241 7.71 13.87 -9.45
N GLY A 242 7.72 14.17 -8.15
CA GLY A 242 6.70 13.74 -7.21
C GLY A 242 5.30 14.22 -7.58
N ARG A 243 5.17 15.49 -7.98
CA ARG A 243 3.92 16.05 -8.50
C ARG A 243 3.46 15.29 -9.74
N GLN A 244 4.37 15.03 -10.67
CA GLN A 244 4.06 14.32 -11.89
C GLN A 244 3.61 12.87 -11.63
N MET A 245 4.16 12.21 -10.61
CA MET A 245 3.68 10.90 -10.16
C MET A 245 2.28 10.95 -9.55
N LEU A 246 1.97 11.98 -8.76
CA LEU A 246 0.63 12.18 -8.19
C LEU A 246 -0.40 12.47 -9.28
N LEU A 247 -0.01 13.17 -10.34
CA LEU A 247 -0.83 13.46 -11.51
C LEU A 247 -1.12 12.23 -12.38
N THR A 248 -0.07 11.50 -12.73
CA THR A 248 -0.16 10.38 -13.67
C THR A 248 -0.62 9.09 -12.99
N GLY A 249 -0.40 8.98 -11.68
CA GLY A 249 -0.60 7.74 -10.93
C GLY A 249 0.58 6.78 -11.01
N SER A 250 1.67 7.18 -11.69
CA SER A 250 2.88 6.37 -11.79
C SER A 250 3.54 6.14 -10.42
N ALA A 251 4.12 4.96 -10.26
CA ALA A 251 4.83 4.55 -9.05
C ALA A 251 6.36 4.72 -9.15
N SER A 252 6.89 4.99 -10.35
CA SER A 252 8.30 5.33 -10.61
C SER A 252 8.47 6.42 -11.65
N GLU A 253 9.68 6.97 -11.71
CA GLU A 253 10.08 8.01 -12.66
C GLU A 253 10.02 7.58 -14.13
N ASP A 254 10.20 6.29 -14.40
CA ASP A 254 10.35 5.77 -15.77
C ASP A 254 9.06 5.86 -16.60
N ARG A 255 7.91 6.02 -15.94
CA ARG A 255 6.58 6.13 -16.58
C ARG A 255 5.96 7.53 -16.43
N LEU A 256 6.79 8.56 -16.23
CA LEU A 256 6.31 9.93 -16.15
C LEU A 256 5.94 10.47 -17.53
N ASP A 257 4.63 10.60 -17.76
CA ASP A 257 4.11 11.28 -18.95
C ASP A 257 4.12 12.79 -18.77
N TRP A 258 5.15 13.47 -19.29
CA TRP A 258 5.32 14.92 -19.22
C TRP A 258 4.42 15.74 -20.16
N SER A 259 3.67 15.09 -21.05
CA SER A 259 2.74 15.78 -21.96
C SER A 259 1.52 16.37 -21.23
N THR A 260 1.29 15.93 -20.00
CA THR A 260 0.12 16.30 -19.20
C THR A 260 0.33 17.64 -18.48
N GLN A 261 -0.10 18.72 -19.12
CA GLN A 261 -0.11 20.07 -18.53
C GLN A 261 -1.51 20.46 -18.03
N SER A 262 -1.58 21.20 -16.91
CA SER A 262 -2.83 21.65 -16.28
C SER A 262 -3.31 23.04 -16.78
N SER A 263 -2.66 23.65 -17.77
CA SER A 263 -2.92 25.04 -18.16
C SER A 263 -3.97 25.18 -19.28
N GLY A 264 -5.08 25.88 -18.98
CA GLY A 264 -6.15 26.29 -19.93
C GLY A 264 -7.56 25.96 -19.42
N VAL A 265 -8.59 26.73 -19.79
CA VAL A 265 -9.98 26.54 -19.30
C VAL A 265 -10.61 25.24 -19.83
N ASP A 266 -10.43 24.93 -21.12
CA ASP A 266 -10.82 23.63 -21.69
C ASP A 266 -9.91 22.48 -21.26
N ALA A 267 -8.69 22.81 -20.80
CA ALA A 267 -7.77 21.84 -20.23
C ALA A 267 -8.20 21.46 -18.82
N ALA A 268 -8.73 22.39 -18.01
CA ALA A 268 -9.23 22.13 -16.67
C ALA A 268 -10.43 21.17 -16.65
N ASN A 269 -11.38 21.32 -17.57
CA ASN A 269 -12.52 20.39 -17.68
C ASN A 269 -12.09 19.00 -18.17
N ARG A 270 -11.17 18.93 -19.15
CA ARG A 270 -10.57 17.65 -19.59
C ARG A 270 -9.74 17.00 -18.49
N PHE A 271 -9.02 17.80 -17.72
CA PHE A 271 -8.23 17.38 -16.57
C PHE A 271 -9.12 16.74 -15.50
N ARG A 272 -10.19 17.44 -15.08
CA ARG A 272 -11.16 16.92 -14.08
C ARG A 272 -11.86 15.64 -14.53
N ARG A 273 -12.08 15.45 -15.84
CA ARG A 273 -12.67 14.21 -16.38
C ARG A 273 -11.70 13.03 -16.35
N ASN A 274 -10.43 13.28 -16.65
CA ASN A 274 -9.42 12.23 -16.85
C ASN A 274 -8.52 12.00 -15.63
N ARG A 275 -8.76 12.70 -14.52
CA ARG A 275 -7.91 12.64 -13.32
C ARG A 275 -8.73 12.36 -12.08
N LEU A 276 -8.10 11.65 -11.16
CA LEU A 276 -8.65 11.41 -9.85
C LEU A 276 -8.25 12.54 -8.89
N PRO A 277 -9.19 13.02 -8.08
CA PRO A 277 -8.88 13.97 -7.04
C PRO A 277 -7.90 13.41 -6.02
N LEU A 278 -7.04 14.28 -5.47
CA LEU A 278 -6.16 13.96 -4.35
C LEU A 278 -6.85 14.35 -3.04
N LEU A 279 -7.09 13.37 -2.17
CA LEU A 279 -7.71 13.59 -0.86
C LEU A 279 -6.68 14.02 0.19
N GLY A 280 -5.48 13.43 0.12
CA GLY A 280 -4.39 13.75 1.02
C GLY A 280 -3.05 13.25 0.51
N CYS A 281 -2.00 13.91 0.96
CA CYS A 281 -0.62 13.60 0.60
C CYS A 281 0.30 13.70 1.83
N PHE A 282 1.09 12.66 2.06
CA PHE A 282 2.08 12.61 3.12
C PHE A 282 3.45 12.40 2.50
N ALA A 283 4.35 13.36 2.66
CA ALA A 283 5.68 13.34 2.09
C ALA A 283 6.77 13.27 3.17
N VAL A 284 7.78 12.42 2.95
CA VAL A 284 8.95 12.27 3.81
C VAL A 284 10.22 12.56 3.01
N LEU A 285 10.90 13.66 3.36
CA LEU A 285 12.14 14.13 2.76
C LEU A 285 13.32 13.60 3.59
N ARG A 286 14.31 12.97 2.95
CA ARG A 286 15.46 12.40 3.64
C ARG A 286 16.75 12.76 2.92
N GLY A 287 17.73 13.23 3.67
CA GLY A 287 19.07 13.54 3.15
C GLY A 287 19.39 15.02 3.20
N GLN A 288 20.41 15.44 2.46
CA GLN A 288 20.98 16.77 2.52
C GLN A 288 19.91 17.86 2.35
N ASP A 289 19.93 18.86 3.24
CA ASP A 289 19.10 20.07 3.20
C ASP A 289 17.58 19.81 3.36
N ALA A 290 17.19 18.59 3.78
CA ALA A 290 15.79 18.25 4.00
C ALA A 290 15.14 19.12 5.08
N HIS A 291 15.88 19.48 6.14
CA HIS A 291 15.35 20.27 7.25
C HIS A 291 14.89 21.68 6.82
N GLU A 292 15.54 22.30 5.85
CA GLU A 292 15.17 23.64 5.35
C GLU A 292 13.76 23.64 4.76
N HIS A 293 13.43 22.60 3.98
CA HIS A 293 12.10 22.41 3.41
C HIS A 293 11.05 22.01 4.45
N VAL A 294 11.46 21.41 5.56
CA VAL A 294 10.57 21.07 6.69
C VAL A 294 10.27 22.30 7.57
N GLN A 295 11.17 23.28 7.63
CA GLN A 295 10.92 24.55 8.33
C GLN A 295 9.87 25.40 7.59
N GLN A 296 9.82 25.33 6.26
CA GLN A 296 8.83 26.00 5.42
C GLN A 296 7.99 25.00 4.62
N PRO A 297 7.20 24.13 5.30
CA PRO A 297 6.55 23.01 4.65
C PRO A 297 5.46 23.46 3.66
N ALA A 298 4.84 24.61 3.88
CA ALA A 298 3.76 25.11 3.03
C ALA A 298 4.22 25.32 1.57
N SER A 299 5.44 25.81 1.34
CA SER A 299 5.94 26.07 -0.01
C SER A 299 6.15 24.77 -0.79
N PHE A 300 6.86 23.80 -0.19
CA PHE A 300 7.13 22.50 -0.80
C PHE A 300 5.83 21.70 -0.99
N ALA A 301 4.93 21.73 -0.01
CA ALA A 301 3.64 21.05 -0.08
C ALA A 301 2.79 21.62 -1.19
N HIS A 302 2.72 22.95 -1.28
CA HIS A 302 2.01 23.63 -2.33
C HIS A 302 2.57 23.28 -3.71
N GLU A 303 3.89 23.24 -3.90
CA GLU A 303 4.49 22.85 -5.18
C GLU A 303 4.20 21.37 -5.52
N LEU A 304 4.23 20.47 -4.54
CA LEU A 304 3.97 19.05 -4.73
C LEU A 304 2.50 18.77 -5.12
N THR A 305 1.54 19.47 -4.51
CA THR A 305 0.11 19.17 -4.64
C THR A 305 -0.73 20.25 -5.31
N ARG A 306 -0.10 21.26 -5.94
CA ARG A 306 -0.80 22.37 -6.60
C ARG A 306 -1.86 21.86 -7.59
N ASP A 307 -3.08 22.35 -7.41
CA ASP A 307 -4.27 22.05 -8.23
C ASP A 307 -4.72 20.58 -8.23
N LEU A 308 -4.18 19.75 -7.32
CA LEU A 308 -4.55 18.35 -7.18
C LEU A 308 -5.53 18.10 -6.02
N LEU A 309 -5.43 18.91 -4.97
CA LEU A 309 -6.22 18.75 -3.75
C LEU A 309 -7.66 19.20 -3.98
N VAL A 310 -8.61 18.40 -3.50
CA VAL A 310 -10.01 18.81 -3.46
C VAL A 310 -10.25 19.62 -2.19
N SER A 311 -10.93 20.75 -2.33
CA SER A 311 -11.44 21.51 -1.19
C SER A 311 -12.71 20.83 -0.65
N THR A 312 -12.59 19.59 -0.16
CA THR A 312 -13.77 18.90 0.38
C THR A 312 -14.24 19.62 1.64
N SER A 313 -15.48 20.11 1.66
CA SER A 313 -16.18 20.49 2.89
C SER A 313 -16.35 19.32 3.87
N VAL A 314 -16.02 18.10 3.43
CA VAL A 314 -16.31 16.83 4.10
C VAL A 314 -15.25 16.43 5.14
N CYS A 315 -13.96 16.79 4.99
CA CYS A 315 -12.94 16.28 5.93
C CYS A 315 -11.79 17.21 6.36
N CYS A 316 -11.34 18.21 5.58
CA CYS A 316 -10.30 19.15 6.04
C CYS A 316 -10.17 20.36 5.09
N PRO A 317 -9.82 21.56 5.58
CA PRO A 317 -9.40 22.65 4.70
C PRO A 317 -8.14 22.23 3.90
N PRO A 318 -8.01 22.65 2.63
CA PRO A 318 -6.93 22.20 1.73
C PRO A 318 -5.52 22.53 2.24
N THR A 319 -5.39 23.50 3.16
CA THR A 319 -4.14 23.86 3.83
C THR A 319 -3.58 22.75 4.73
N ASN A 320 -4.40 21.78 5.15
CA ASN A 320 -4.01 20.70 6.07
C ASN A 320 -3.96 19.31 5.38
N ALA A 321 -4.25 19.23 4.08
CA ALA A 321 -4.34 17.95 3.35
C ALA A 321 -2.97 17.42 2.87
N SER A 322 -1.94 18.26 2.91
CA SER A 322 -0.58 17.89 2.54
C SER A 322 0.36 18.06 3.73
N PHE A 323 0.96 16.96 4.17
CA PHE A 323 1.83 16.94 5.34
C PHE A 323 3.25 16.56 4.95
N ILE A 324 4.22 17.36 5.39
CA ILE A 324 5.64 17.17 5.08
C ILE A 324 6.42 16.90 6.36
N HIS A 325 7.14 15.79 6.35
CA HIS A 325 8.20 15.52 7.30
C HIS A 325 9.53 15.40 6.59
N GLY A 326 10.61 15.56 7.34
CA GLY A 326 11.91 15.22 6.82
C GLY A 326 13.02 15.32 7.83
N HIS A 327 14.20 14.86 7.44
CA HIS A 327 15.40 14.90 8.26
C HIS A 327 16.66 14.85 7.40
N ASP A 328 17.77 15.35 7.93
CA ASP A 328 19.01 15.48 7.16
C ASP A 328 19.76 14.15 6.97
N ARG A 329 19.37 13.10 7.70
CA ARG A 329 19.98 11.78 7.56
C ARG A 329 19.71 11.18 6.16
N PRO A 330 20.75 10.86 5.38
CA PRO A 330 20.60 10.14 4.11
C PRO A 330 19.96 8.76 4.32
N PHE A 331 19.23 8.28 3.32
CA PHE A 331 18.60 6.95 3.37
C PHE A 331 19.36 5.99 2.45
N LEU A 332 19.88 4.87 2.95
CA LEU A 332 20.48 3.79 2.15
C LEU A 332 21.49 4.22 1.05
N GLY A 333 22.26 5.29 1.31
CA GLY A 333 23.26 5.84 0.39
C GLY A 333 22.73 6.84 -0.65
N TYR A 334 21.45 7.19 -0.61
CA TYR A 334 20.88 8.26 -1.42
C TYR A 334 21.16 9.63 -0.78
N PRO A 335 21.77 10.59 -1.50
CA PRO A 335 22.08 11.91 -0.95
C PRO A 335 20.81 12.71 -0.62
N ARG A 336 19.78 12.58 -1.46
CA ARG A 336 18.42 13.12 -1.27
C ARG A 336 17.41 12.06 -1.72
N SER A 337 16.30 11.96 -0.98
CA SER A 337 15.21 11.06 -1.32
C SER A 337 13.87 11.59 -0.80
N LEU A 338 12.83 11.38 -1.59
CA LEU A 338 11.46 11.79 -1.35
C LEU A 338 10.56 10.54 -1.39
N PHE A 339 9.87 10.30 -0.28
CA PHE A 339 8.85 9.26 -0.18
C PHE A 339 7.49 9.91 -0.08
N VAL A 340 6.52 9.47 -0.88
CA VAL A 340 5.19 10.05 -0.90
C VAL A 340 4.15 8.96 -0.72
N VAL A 341 3.21 9.17 0.20
CA VAL A 341 2.00 8.36 0.34
C VAL A 341 0.81 9.23 0.00
N SER A 342 -0.03 8.78 -0.92
CA SER A 342 -1.25 9.50 -1.28
C SER A 342 -2.51 8.67 -1.04
N ASN A 343 -3.59 9.37 -0.71
CA ASN A 343 -4.95 8.87 -0.85
C ASN A 343 -5.59 9.55 -2.06
N GLY A 344 -6.00 8.76 -3.05
CA GLY A 344 -6.37 9.29 -4.37
C GLY A 344 -5.17 9.80 -5.17
N GLY A 345 -5.47 10.65 -6.15
CA GLY A 345 -4.54 11.08 -7.19
C GLY A 345 -4.30 10.00 -8.26
N GLY A 346 -3.98 10.44 -9.47
CA GLY A 346 -3.68 9.60 -10.63
C GLY A 346 -4.61 9.85 -11.83
N SER A 347 -4.45 9.04 -12.87
CA SER A 347 -5.32 9.08 -14.04
C SER A 347 -6.61 8.31 -13.76
N ARG A 348 -7.77 8.94 -14.00
CA ARG A 348 -9.06 8.23 -14.02
C ARG A 348 -9.12 7.42 -15.31
N LEU A 349 -9.31 6.11 -15.20
CA LEU A 349 -9.52 5.26 -16.37
C LEU A 349 -11.01 5.23 -16.73
N GLY A 350 -11.33 5.40 -18.01
CA GLY A 350 -12.72 5.35 -18.49
C GLY A 350 -13.30 3.93 -18.40
N GLU A 351 -14.62 3.82 -18.19
CA GLU A 351 -15.34 2.54 -18.08
C GLU A 351 -15.19 1.65 -19.33
N ASP A 352 -15.10 2.26 -20.52
CA ASP A 352 -14.93 1.54 -21.80
C ASP A 352 -13.58 0.80 -21.88
N ILE A 353 -12.55 1.29 -21.20
CA ILE A 353 -11.21 0.71 -21.18
C ILE A 353 -11.13 -0.47 -20.18
N LEU A 354 -11.91 -0.41 -19.10
CA LEU A 354 -12.03 -1.51 -18.12
C LEU A 354 -12.68 -2.76 -18.71
N ARG A 355 -13.54 -2.61 -19.74
CA ARG A 355 -14.12 -3.72 -20.52
C ARG A 355 -13.13 -4.39 -21.47
N GLY A 356 -12.06 -3.69 -21.87
CA GLY A 356 -11.06 -4.15 -22.85
C GLY A 356 -9.97 -5.09 -22.31
N GLY A 357 -9.93 -5.33 -21.00
CA GLY A 357 -9.18 -6.45 -20.41
C GLY A 357 -7.65 -6.44 -20.58
N THR A 358 -7.01 -5.32 -20.91
CA THR A 358 -5.53 -5.32 -20.93
C THR A 358 -4.98 -5.22 -19.49
N PRO A 359 -3.99 -6.06 -19.13
CA PRO A 359 -3.53 -6.24 -17.76
C PRO A 359 -2.78 -5.02 -17.17
N ASP A 360 -2.37 -4.07 -18.00
CA ASP A 360 -1.54 -2.94 -17.54
C ASP A 360 -2.34 -1.90 -16.73
N PHE A 361 -3.68 -1.90 -16.81
CA PHE A 361 -4.53 -0.84 -16.24
C PHE A 361 -4.73 -0.90 -14.72
N ALA A 362 -4.64 -2.06 -14.08
CA ALA A 362 -4.70 -2.14 -12.61
C ALA A 362 -3.47 -1.50 -11.95
N SER A 363 -2.42 -1.22 -12.73
CA SER A 363 -1.14 -0.68 -12.28
C SER A 363 -1.02 0.85 -12.37
N THR A 364 -1.96 1.53 -13.04
CA THR A 364 -1.82 2.95 -13.44
C THR A 364 -2.20 3.96 -12.36
N GLY A 365 -2.42 3.51 -11.11
CA GLY A 365 -2.66 4.40 -9.98
C GLY A 365 -4.11 4.85 -9.80
N ASP A 366 -5.11 4.16 -10.37
CA ASP A 366 -6.54 4.38 -10.08
C ASP A 366 -7.08 3.31 -9.11
N PRO A 367 -7.54 3.66 -7.90
CA PRO A 367 -7.94 2.65 -6.90
C PRO A 367 -9.25 1.98 -7.30
N ALA A 368 -10.18 2.72 -7.91
CA ALA A 368 -11.42 2.17 -8.44
C ALA A 368 -11.12 1.20 -9.58
N ALA A 369 -10.18 1.52 -10.48
CA ALA A 369 -9.78 0.60 -11.55
C ALA A 369 -9.17 -0.71 -11.00
N SER A 370 -8.36 -0.63 -9.94
CA SER A 370 -7.76 -1.80 -9.30
C SER A 370 -8.85 -2.72 -8.70
N LEU A 371 -9.83 -2.12 -8.02
CA LEU A 371 -10.97 -2.84 -7.45
C LEU A 371 -11.86 -3.44 -8.54
N ASN A 372 -12.23 -2.65 -9.56
CA ASN A 372 -13.05 -3.10 -10.69
C ASN A 372 -12.40 -4.25 -11.46
N TYR A 373 -11.08 -4.23 -11.60
CA TYR A 373 -10.34 -5.35 -12.19
C TYR A 373 -10.49 -6.63 -11.37
N ALA A 374 -10.30 -6.55 -10.04
CA ALA A 374 -10.48 -7.69 -9.15
C ALA A 374 -11.93 -8.23 -9.20
N ILE A 375 -12.92 -7.32 -9.22
CA ILE A 375 -14.35 -7.62 -9.35
C ILE A 375 -14.61 -8.37 -10.66
N SER A 376 -14.19 -7.82 -11.80
CA SER A 376 -14.39 -8.42 -13.12
C SER A 376 -13.81 -9.84 -13.23
N ARG A 377 -12.60 -10.05 -12.73
CA ARG A 377 -11.94 -11.37 -12.73
C ARG A 377 -12.69 -12.37 -11.85
N ALA A 378 -13.10 -11.97 -10.65
CA ALA A 378 -13.83 -12.83 -9.74
C ALA A 378 -15.25 -13.14 -10.25
N TRP A 379 -15.93 -12.16 -10.85
CA TRP A 379 -17.24 -12.36 -11.48
C TRP A 379 -17.17 -13.34 -12.65
N GLY A 380 -16.15 -13.24 -13.49
CA GLY A 380 -15.94 -14.19 -14.59
C GLY A 380 -15.78 -15.64 -14.09
N MET A 381 -15.07 -15.83 -12.97
CA MET A 381 -14.96 -17.14 -12.32
C MET A 381 -16.30 -17.59 -11.72
N PHE A 382 -17.02 -16.68 -11.05
CA PHE A 382 -18.28 -16.99 -10.37
C PHE A 382 -19.40 -17.35 -11.35
N ALA A 383 -19.55 -16.58 -12.43
CA ALA A 383 -20.51 -16.84 -13.50
C ALA A 383 -20.31 -18.24 -14.12
N SER A 384 -19.05 -18.69 -14.20
CA SER A 384 -18.68 -20.02 -14.69
C SER A 384 -18.73 -21.10 -13.61
N LYS A 385 -19.10 -20.77 -12.37
CA LYS A 385 -19.00 -21.61 -11.15
C LYS A 385 -17.63 -22.27 -10.98
N ALA A 386 -16.58 -21.63 -11.50
CA ALA A 386 -15.23 -22.18 -11.49
C ALA A 386 -14.71 -22.22 -10.05
N TYR A 387 -14.17 -23.36 -9.61
CA TYR A 387 -13.54 -23.58 -8.30
C TYR A 387 -14.42 -23.34 -7.05
N LEU A 388 -15.70 -23.00 -7.20
CA LEU A 388 -16.58 -22.63 -6.07
C LEU A 388 -16.72 -23.76 -5.04
N HIS A 389 -16.85 -25.01 -5.50
CA HIS A 389 -16.93 -26.21 -4.66
C HIS A 389 -15.75 -26.33 -3.67
N GLN A 390 -14.57 -25.79 -4.00
CA GLN A 390 -13.41 -25.84 -3.11
C GLN A 390 -13.59 -24.91 -1.89
N TYR A 391 -14.34 -23.83 -2.04
CA TYR A 391 -14.62 -22.87 -0.97
C TYR A 391 -15.84 -23.30 -0.15
N GLU A 392 -16.90 -23.77 -0.82
CA GLU A 392 -18.13 -24.27 -0.18
C GLU A 392 -17.84 -25.45 0.75
N ARG A 393 -16.88 -26.32 0.39
CA ARG A 393 -16.40 -27.42 1.24
C ARG A 393 -15.96 -26.96 2.64
N TYR A 394 -15.51 -25.72 2.79
CA TYR A 394 -15.04 -25.15 4.06
C TYR A 394 -16.03 -24.16 4.67
N GLY A 395 -17.29 -24.16 4.23
CA GLY A 395 -18.36 -23.37 4.83
C GLY A 395 -18.57 -21.98 4.24
N MET A 396 -17.89 -21.63 3.14
CA MET A 396 -18.19 -20.39 2.42
C MET A 396 -19.53 -20.54 1.68
N THR A 397 -20.48 -19.66 1.96
CA THR A 397 -21.75 -19.59 1.22
C THR A 397 -21.63 -18.69 0.00
N SER A 398 -22.47 -18.93 -1.01
CA SER A 398 -22.57 -18.02 -2.16
C SER A 398 -23.08 -16.64 -1.74
N GLU A 399 -23.95 -16.56 -0.74
CA GLU A 399 -24.45 -15.30 -0.15
C GLU A 399 -23.29 -14.44 0.40
N LEU A 400 -22.40 -15.04 1.20
CA LEU A 400 -21.23 -14.33 1.72
C LEU A 400 -20.34 -13.77 0.61
N LEU A 401 -20.15 -14.54 -0.46
CA LEU A 401 -19.35 -14.09 -1.60
C LEU A 401 -20.04 -12.92 -2.33
N MET A 402 -21.36 -12.95 -2.48
CA MET A 402 -22.16 -11.86 -3.05
C MET A 402 -22.07 -10.58 -2.20
N ASP A 403 -22.13 -10.71 -0.88
CA ASP A 403 -21.96 -9.57 0.04
C ASP A 403 -20.56 -8.96 -0.10
N CYS A 404 -19.53 -9.81 -0.26
CA CYS A 404 -18.17 -9.35 -0.53
C CYS A 404 -18.07 -8.59 -1.86
N PHE A 405 -18.74 -9.04 -2.92
CA PHE A 405 -18.81 -8.30 -4.18
C PHE A 405 -19.43 -6.92 -3.97
N ALA A 406 -20.59 -6.85 -3.30
CA ALA A 406 -21.28 -5.59 -3.04
C ALA A 406 -20.41 -4.59 -2.26
N ASN A 407 -19.68 -5.06 -1.23
CA ASN A 407 -18.79 -4.20 -0.45
C ASN A 407 -17.62 -3.63 -1.30
N VAL A 408 -17.02 -4.46 -2.17
CA VAL A 408 -15.91 -4.01 -3.02
C VAL A 408 -16.42 -3.08 -4.13
N GLU A 409 -17.59 -3.36 -4.71
CA GLU A 409 -18.24 -2.51 -5.71
C GLU A 409 -18.61 -1.15 -5.11
N GLN A 410 -19.14 -1.11 -3.88
CA GLN A 410 -19.42 0.12 -3.17
C GLN A 410 -18.14 0.95 -2.95
N ALA A 411 -17.05 0.32 -2.51
CA ALA A 411 -15.77 1.02 -2.33
C ALA A 411 -15.23 1.57 -3.66
N ALA A 412 -15.33 0.79 -4.75
CA ALA A 412 -14.94 1.24 -6.09
C ALA A 412 -15.79 2.43 -6.54
N HIS A 413 -17.10 2.40 -6.27
CA HIS A 413 -18.04 3.48 -6.57
C HIS A 413 -17.74 4.74 -5.77
N CYS A 414 -17.43 4.64 -4.47
CA CYS A 414 -17.03 5.79 -3.65
C CYS A 414 -15.81 6.49 -4.27
N TYR A 415 -14.77 5.73 -4.63
CA TYR A 415 -13.57 6.31 -5.22
C TYR A 415 -13.78 6.87 -6.64
N SER A 416 -14.65 6.26 -7.45
CA SER A 416 -14.95 6.76 -8.80
C SER A 416 -15.86 7.99 -8.80
N SER A 417 -16.75 8.12 -7.81
CA SER A 417 -17.69 9.23 -7.68
C SER A 417 -17.12 10.46 -6.99
N LEU A 418 -15.87 10.42 -6.51
CA LEU A 418 -15.20 11.57 -5.88
C LEU A 418 -15.27 12.81 -6.78
N PRO A 419 -15.89 13.92 -6.30
CA PRO A 419 -16.05 15.13 -7.08
C PRO A 419 -14.77 15.97 -7.09
N TRP A 420 -14.55 16.68 -8.19
CA TRP A 420 -13.61 17.81 -8.23
C TRP A 420 -14.35 19.08 -7.77
N THR A 421 -13.76 19.82 -6.83
CA THR A 421 -14.24 21.15 -6.43
C THR A 421 -13.81 22.20 -7.43
#